data_AF-A0A817YJL4-F1
#
_entry.id   AF-A0A817YJL4-F1
#
_cell.length_a   1.000
_cell.length_b   1.000
_cell.length_c   1.000
_cell.angle_alpha   90.00
_cell.angle_beta   90.00
_cell.angle_gamma   90.00
#
_symmetry.space_group_name_H-M   'P 1'
#
loop_
_entity.id
_entity.type
_entity.pdbx_description
1 polymer ?
#
loop_
_entity_poly.entity_id
_entity_poly.type
_entity_poly.pdbx_seq_one_letter_code
_entity_poly.pdbx_strand_id
1 'polypeptide(L)'
;MVGLSLLARLNRIVKIAKHINSDIPFGGVNVIFLGAYLQYSPVLDRPLYHSCASSEQITERQIDMQCAQKLISQMNCVVELSQQMRTEDLRYLELLNRLRSGQSTIEDYQLLCTRIIGNPKLQASLQQKPWNEAPILVFRNTLRTQINNRAVLNKAMEMGLRPMVCVAQDYFQGKHLSAYLLLVPGMPVLLTENVARELGLSNGTCGIYHQLVYEESSADIQFHDKNFPTNIKFITQLKYALVEFPNCKLDSELAELRAKIIPISTNEQIFLFDLNELLAGNAAKAAKILKNNKKPQSSVKRFL
;
A
#
# COMPACT_ATOMS: atom_id res chain seq x y z
N MET A 1 4.40 4.97 11.49
CA MET A 1 3.40 5.49 10.53
C MET A 1 2.14 6.09 11.16
N VAL A 2 1.87 5.93 12.45
CA VAL A 2 0.79 6.69 13.14
C VAL A 2 1.24 8.14 13.33
N GLY A 3 0.38 9.10 12.98
CA GLY A 3 0.64 10.52 13.19
C GLY A 3 -0.22 11.15 14.28
N LEU A 4 0.10 12.40 14.63
CA LEU A 4 -0.53 13.14 15.73
C LEU A 4 -2.03 13.36 15.48
N SER A 5 -2.44 13.71 14.26
CA SER A 5 -3.85 13.92 13.95
C SER A 5 -4.67 12.62 14.10
N LEU A 6 -4.13 11.48 13.64
CA LEU A 6 -4.78 10.19 13.82
C LEU A 6 -4.92 9.81 15.31
N LEU A 7 -3.89 10.04 16.11
CA LEU A 7 -3.89 9.72 17.54
C LEU A 7 -4.92 10.55 18.32
N ALA A 8 -4.99 11.86 18.04
CA ALA A 8 -5.98 12.75 18.65
C ALA A 8 -7.40 12.29 18.36
N ARG A 9 -7.67 11.97 17.08
CA ARG A 9 -8.96 11.44 16.64
C ARG A 9 -9.30 10.12 17.33
N LEU A 10 -8.35 9.20 17.44
CA LEU A 10 -8.55 7.92 18.13
C LEU A 10 -8.95 8.14 19.60
N ASN A 11 -8.19 8.97 20.33
CA ASN A 11 -8.48 9.31 21.71
C ASN A 11 -9.90 9.89 21.87
N ARG A 12 -10.28 10.84 21.01
CA ARG A 12 -11.64 11.42 21.01
C ARG A 12 -12.72 10.37 20.78
N ILE A 13 -12.57 9.52 19.75
CA ILE A 13 -13.56 8.49 19.42
C ILE A 13 -13.74 7.50 20.58
N VAL A 14 -12.64 7.03 21.18
CA VAL A 14 -12.71 6.07 22.29
C VAL A 14 -13.38 6.69 23.51
N LYS A 15 -13.06 7.96 23.84
CA LYS A 15 -13.72 8.69 24.93
C LYS A 15 -15.24 8.77 24.72
N ILE A 16 -15.67 9.15 23.52
CA ILE A 16 -17.10 9.22 23.16
C ILE A 16 -17.76 7.85 23.29
N ALA A 17 -17.16 6.81 22.71
CA ALA A 17 -17.72 5.47 22.70
C ALA A 17 -17.82 4.83 24.09
N LYS A 18 -16.95 5.23 25.02
CA LYS A 18 -16.95 4.73 26.39
C LYS A 18 -17.92 5.46 27.31
N HIS A 19 -18.45 6.61 26.91
CA HIS A 19 -19.26 7.49 27.77
C HIS A 19 -18.58 7.83 29.12
N ILE A 20 -17.24 7.86 29.13
CA ILE A 20 -16.41 8.17 30.30
C ILE A 20 -16.00 9.65 30.22
N ASN A 21 -15.70 10.25 31.39
CA ASN A 21 -15.21 11.61 31.53
C ASN A 21 -14.17 11.97 30.44
N SER A 22 -14.33 13.16 29.83
CA SER A 22 -13.49 13.70 28.77
C SER A 22 -12.02 13.82 29.15
N ASP A 23 -11.68 13.84 30.43
CA ASP A 23 -10.31 14.11 30.88
C ASP A 23 -9.44 12.85 30.91
N ILE A 24 -10.03 11.65 30.92
CA ILE A 24 -9.29 10.39 31.03
C ILE A 24 -8.77 9.96 29.65
N PRO A 25 -7.44 9.91 29.41
CA PRO A 25 -6.87 9.45 28.13
C PRO A 25 -7.48 8.14 27.66
N PHE A 26 -7.84 8.08 26.37
CA PHE A 26 -8.47 6.93 25.71
C PHE A 26 -9.65 6.32 26.49
N GLY A 27 -10.39 7.11 27.28
CA GLY A 27 -11.49 6.61 28.10
C GLY A 27 -11.08 5.51 29.08
N GLY A 28 -9.83 5.55 29.57
CA GLY A 28 -9.30 4.57 30.54
C GLY A 28 -8.85 3.25 29.92
N VAL A 29 -8.79 3.14 28.60
CA VAL A 29 -8.25 1.96 27.92
C VAL A 29 -6.74 1.90 28.06
N ASN A 30 -6.21 0.72 28.41
CA ASN A 30 -4.77 0.46 28.36
C ASN A 30 -4.29 0.49 26.91
N VAL A 31 -3.35 1.39 26.60
CA VAL A 31 -2.81 1.56 25.25
C VAL A 31 -1.36 1.10 25.21
N ILE A 32 -1.05 0.18 24.29
CA ILE A 32 0.31 -0.29 24.03
C ILE A 32 0.70 0.16 22.63
N PHE A 33 1.77 0.94 22.53
CA PHE A 33 2.37 1.33 21.26
C PHE A 33 3.53 0.41 20.91
N LEU A 34 3.50 -0.16 19.70
CA LEU A 34 4.56 -1.03 19.18
C LEU A 34 5.06 -0.47 17.85
N GLY A 35 6.37 -0.26 17.72
CA GLY A 35 6.96 0.21 16.48
C GLY A 35 8.36 0.79 16.64
N ALA A 36 8.92 1.26 15.54
CA ALA A 36 10.22 1.94 15.51
C ALA A 36 10.08 3.34 14.90
N TYR A 37 10.64 4.35 15.58
CA TYR A 37 10.59 5.74 15.13
C TYR A 37 11.46 6.04 13.89
N LEU A 38 12.39 5.15 13.56
CA LEU A 38 13.26 5.25 12.39
C LEU A 38 12.63 4.68 11.11
N GLN A 39 11.35 4.30 11.16
CA GLN A 39 10.57 3.97 9.97
C GLN A 39 10.08 5.25 9.25
N TYR A 40 9.42 5.08 8.11
CA TYR A 40 8.82 6.20 7.39
C TYR A 40 7.86 7.01 8.27
N SER A 41 8.02 8.33 8.18
CA SER A 41 7.09 9.29 8.76
C SER A 41 5.66 9.06 8.23
N PRO A 42 4.64 9.39 9.03
CA PRO A 42 3.25 9.36 8.57
C PRO A 42 3.05 10.18 7.29
N VAL A 43 2.28 9.65 6.35
CA VAL A 43 1.95 10.35 5.10
C VAL A 43 0.88 11.41 5.40
N LEU A 44 1.13 12.67 5.01
CA LEU A 44 0.25 13.83 5.23
C LEU A 44 -0.09 14.14 6.70
N ASP A 45 0.64 13.55 7.65
CA ASP A 45 0.49 13.78 9.09
C ASP A 45 1.89 13.98 9.71
N ARG A 46 1.94 14.46 10.95
CA ARG A 46 3.20 14.65 11.69
C ARG A 46 3.53 13.43 12.53
N PRO A 47 4.81 13.04 12.63
CA PRO A 47 5.22 11.95 13.52
C PRO A 47 4.95 12.30 14.98
N LEU A 48 4.83 11.27 15.83
CA LEU A 48 4.47 11.43 17.24
C LEU A 48 5.48 12.25 18.07
N TYR A 49 6.74 12.26 17.64
CA TYR A 49 7.82 13.03 18.27
C TYR A 49 7.98 14.45 17.68
N HIS A 50 7.12 14.86 16.75
CA HIS A 50 7.16 16.22 16.22
C HIS A 50 6.81 17.22 17.32
N SER A 51 7.57 18.32 17.43
CA SER A 51 7.23 19.44 18.32
C SER A 51 6.31 20.42 17.60
N CYS A 52 5.19 20.80 18.23
CA CYS A 52 4.31 21.83 17.70
C CYS A 52 4.75 23.19 18.25
N ALA A 53 5.24 24.07 17.38
CA ALA A 53 5.45 25.46 17.74
C ALA A 53 4.10 26.16 17.99
N SER A 54 4.09 27.11 18.91
CA SER A 54 2.97 28.04 19.12
C SER A 54 2.82 28.95 17.90
N SER A 55 1.72 28.79 17.18
CA SER A 55 1.29 29.65 16.08
C SER A 55 0.30 30.69 16.61
N GLU A 56 0.36 31.92 16.11
CA GLU A 56 -0.59 33.00 16.47
C GLU A 56 -2.04 32.67 16.06
N GLN A 57 -2.22 31.87 15.00
CA GLN A 57 -3.51 31.32 14.61
C GLN A 57 -3.59 29.84 15.03
N ILE A 58 -4.62 29.51 15.82
CA ILE A 58 -4.89 28.16 16.32
C ILE A 58 -6.04 27.56 15.50
N THR A 59 -5.73 26.55 14.71
CA THR A 59 -6.70 25.71 13.98
C THR A 59 -7.11 24.50 14.82
N GLU A 60 -8.29 23.93 14.58
CA GLU A 60 -8.73 22.69 15.24
C GLU A 60 -7.69 21.57 15.09
N ARG A 61 -7.08 21.46 13.90
CA ARG A 61 -5.99 20.51 13.64
C ARG A 61 -4.78 20.72 14.55
N GLN A 62 -4.39 21.97 14.81
CA GLN A 62 -3.29 22.28 15.73
C GLN A 62 -3.64 21.94 17.18
N ILE A 63 -4.88 22.18 17.61
CA ILE A 63 -5.37 21.76 18.94
C ILE A 63 -5.28 20.24 19.06
N ASP A 64 -5.78 19.50 18.07
CA ASP A 64 -5.71 18.04 18.04
C ASP A 64 -4.27 17.54 18.14
N MET A 65 -3.34 18.14 17.38
CA MET A 65 -1.93 17.76 17.43
C MET A 65 -1.28 18.04 18.78
N GLN A 66 -1.59 19.18 19.41
CA GLN A 66 -1.11 19.51 20.77
C GLN A 66 -1.69 18.54 21.81
N CYS A 67 -2.97 18.19 21.70
CA CYS A 67 -3.60 17.16 22.53
C CYS A 67 -2.90 15.81 22.36
N ALA A 68 -2.63 15.37 21.13
CA ALA A 68 -1.91 14.13 20.86
C ALA A 68 -0.49 14.13 21.44
N GLN A 69 0.24 15.25 21.37
CA GLN A 69 1.55 15.37 22.00
C GLN A 69 1.45 15.20 23.52
N LYS A 70 0.50 15.87 24.17
CA LYS A 70 0.26 15.70 25.61
C LYS A 70 -0.09 14.26 25.97
N LEU A 71 -0.78 13.52 25.11
CA LEU A 71 -1.06 12.09 25.31
C LEU A 71 0.23 11.25 25.24
N ILE A 72 1.09 11.50 24.26
CA ILE A 72 2.37 10.80 24.14
C ILE A 72 3.27 11.10 25.34
N SER A 73 3.29 12.34 25.84
CA SER A 73 4.04 12.70 27.05
C SER A 73 3.52 12.06 28.33
N GLN A 74 2.32 11.46 28.32
CA GLN A 74 1.76 10.72 29.45
C GLN A 74 2.11 9.22 29.42
N MET A 75 2.92 8.76 28.46
CA MET A 75 3.41 7.38 28.46
C MET A 75 4.18 7.10 29.75
N ASN A 76 3.73 6.10 30.51
CA ASN A 76 4.25 5.78 31.83
C ASN A 76 5.32 4.67 31.81
N CYS A 77 5.45 3.96 30.70
CA CYS A 77 6.38 2.85 30.54
C CYS A 77 6.90 2.82 29.09
N VAL A 78 8.23 2.67 28.96
CA VAL A 78 8.91 2.49 27.68
C VAL A 78 9.81 1.28 27.81
N VAL A 79 9.66 0.33 26.88
CA VAL A 79 10.49 -0.88 26.80
C VAL A 79 11.23 -0.87 25.47
N GLU A 80 12.56 -0.83 25.52
CA GLU A 80 13.41 -0.98 24.33
C GLU A 80 13.82 -2.44 24.16
N LEU A 81 13.55 -3.02 23.00
CA LEU A 81 14.02 -4.36 22.63
C LEU A 81 15.39 -4.23 21.96
N SER A 82 16.41 -4.82 22.57
CA SER A 82 17.80 -4.74 22.10
C SER A 82 18.23 -5.92 21.21
N GLN A 83 17.60 -7.08 21.36
CA GLN A 83 17.97 -8.28 20.59
C GLN A 83 17.31 -8.28 19.21
N GLN A 84 18.15 -8.36 18.17
CA GLN A 84 17.72 -8.49 16.78
C GLN A 84 17.56 -9.98 16.41
N MET A 85 16.42 -10.37 15.85
CA MET A 85 16.06 -11.78 15.57
C MET A 85 15.91 -12.13 14.06
N ARG A 86 16.31 -11.24 13.14
CA ARG A 86 16.09 -11.37 11.69
C ARG A 86 17.34 -11.86 10.95
N THR A 87 18.53 -11.49 11.40
CA THR A 87 19.77 -11.89 10.75
C THR A 87 20.75 -12.47 11.77
N GLU A 88 21.41 -13.56 11.36
CA GLU A 88 22.50 -14.19 12.11
C GLU A 88 23.88 -13.71 11.63
N ASP A 89 23.92 -12.95 10.53
CA ASP A 89 25.16 -12.37 9.99
C ASP A 89 25.58 -11.16 10.86
N LEU A 90 26.58 -11.39 11.72
CA LEU A 90 27.11 -10.37 12.64
C LEU A 90 27.65 -9.15 11.90
N ARG A 91 28.33 -9.34 10.76
CA ARG A 91 28.91 -8.23 9.99
C ARG A 91 27.81 -7.37 9.39
N TYR A 92 26.74 -7.99 8.90
CA TYR A 92 25.58 -7.26 8.40
C TYR A 92 24.81 -6.57 9.52
N LEU A 93 24.66 -7.20 10.69
CA LEU A 93 24.02 -6.61 11.86
C LEU A 93 24.75 -5.35 12.34
N GLU A 94 26.08 -5.41 12.44
CA GLU A 94 26.91 -4.25 12.78
C GLU A 94 26.72 -3.09 11.80
N LEU A 95 26.71 -3.39 10.50
CA LEU A 95 26.40 -2.40 9.46
C LEU A 95 25.03 -1.76 9.68
N LEU A 96 23.98 -2.57 9.93
CA LEU A 96 22.63 -2.07 10.15
C LEU A 96 22.54 -1.18 11.39
N ASN A 97 23.27 -1.51 12.46
CA ASN A 97 23.33 -0.71 13.68
C ASN A 97 24.01 0.65 13.44
N ARG A 98 25.12 0.68 12.69
CA ARG A 98 25.77 1.94 12.28
C ARG A 98 24.89 2.77 11.36
N LEU A 99 24.21 2.13 10.41
CA LEU A 99 23.26 2.81 9.53
C LEU A 99 22.12 3.44 10.33
N ARG A 100 21.60 2.74 11.35
CA ARG A 100 20.55 3.22 12.26
C ARG A 100 20.96 4.50 12.99
N SER A 101 22.20 4.61 13.43
CA SER A 101 22.72 5.77 14.17
C SER A 101 23.32 6.86 13.27
N GLY A 102 23.32 6.69 11.96
CA GLY A 102 23.96 7.62 11.02
C GLY A 102 25.51 7.57 11.07
N GLN A 103 26.08 6.45 11.50
CA GLN A 103 27.53 6.23 11.68
C GLN A 103 28.10 5.27 10.63
N SER A 104 27.50 5.21 9.44
CA SER A 104 27.95 4.34 8.35
C SER A 104 29.39 4.65 7.93
N THR A 105 30.16 3.60 7.67
CA THR A 105 31.57 3.67 7.26
C THR A 105 31.75 3.43 5.76
N ILE A 106 32.97 3.64 5.26
CA ILE A 106 33.29 3.31 3.86
C ILE A 106 33.28 1.79 3.64
N GLU A 107 33.66 1.01 4.65
CA GLU A 107 33.63 -0.44 4.63
C GLU A 107 32.18 -0.96 4.54
N ASP A 108 31.23 -0.29 5.18
CA ASP A 108 29.80 -0.60 5.08
C ASP A 108 29.29 -0.40 3.66
N TYR A 109 29.64 0.74 3.04
CA TYR A 109 29.31 1.03 1.65
C TYR A 109 29.90 -0.03 0.71
N GLN A 110 31.19 -0.33 0.87
CA GLN A 110 31.87 -1.35 0.07
C GLN A 110 31.23 -2.73 0.24
N LEU A 111 30.82 -3.11 1.46
CA LEU A 111 30.09 -4.36 1.72
C LEU A 111 28.79 -4.42 0.92
N LEU A 112 27.99 -3.35 0.92
CA LEU A 112 26.76 -3.29 0.12
C LEU A 112 27.05 -3.36 -1.38
N CYS A 113 28.11 -2.73 -1.87
CA CYS A 113 28.53 -2.82 -3.28
C CYS A 113 28.89 -4.25 -3.72
N THR A 114 29.28 -5.14 -2.80
CA THR A 114 29.49 -6.56 -3.12
C THR A 114 28.19 -7.30 -3.48
N ARG A 115 27.02 -6.72 -3.14
CA ARG A 115 25.69 -7.29 -3.40
C ARG A 115 25.02 -6.71 -4.64
N ILE A 116 25.69 -5.83 -5.38
CA ILE A 116 25.19 -5.32 -6.66
C ILE A 116 25.29 -6.43 -7.71
N ILE A 117 24.18 -6.68 -8.39
CA ILE A 117 24.10 -7.68 -9.47
C ILE A 117 25.00 -7.24 -10.62
N GLY A 118 25.77 -8.18 -11.16
CA GLY A 118 26.82 -7.91 -12.15
C GLY A 118 28.20 -7.67 -11.54
N ASN A 119 28.33 -7.66 -10.21
CA ASN A 119 29.64 -7.71 -9.56
C ASN A 119 30.34 -9.05 -9.89
N PRO A 120 31.59 -9.06 -10.40
CA PRO A 120 32.30 -10.31 -10.74
C PRO A 120 32.45 -11.29 -9.58
N LYS A 121 32.44 -10.79 -8.34
CA LYS A 121 32.54 -11.61 -7.12
C LYS A 121 31.18 -12.19 -6.68
N LEU A 122 30.08 -11.74 -7.27
CA LEU A 122 28.73 -12.22 -6.96
C LEU A 122 28.28 -13.19 -8.06
N GLN A 123 28.31 -14.49 -7.76
CA GLN A 123 27.87 -15.54 -8.70
C GLN A 123 26.34 -15.71 -8.74
N ALA A 124 25.58 -14.94 -7.97
CA ALA A 124 24.13 -15.04 -7.92
C ALA A 124 23.47 -14.50 -9.19
N SER A 125 22.51 -15.25 -9.72
CA SER A 125 21.71 -14.90 -10.89
C SER A 125 20.26 -14.62 -10.48
N LEU A 126 19.66 -13.55 -11.03
CA LEU A 126 18.24 -13.24 -10.83
C LEU A 126 17.30 -14.26 -11.50
N GLN A 127 17.82 -15.11 -12.39
CA GLN A 127 17.07 -16.13 -13.08
C GLN A 127 16.98 -17.43 -12.26
N GLN A 128 17.76 -17.55 -11.18
CA GLN A 128 17.83 -18.74 -10.34
C GLN A 128 17.13 -18.52 -8.99
N LYS A 129 16.67 -19.62 -8.38
CA LYS A 129 16.11 -19.59 -7.03
C LYS A 129 17.18 -19.21 -6.00
N PRO A 130 16.84 -18.45 -4.93
CA PRO A 130 15.52 -17.88 -4.63
C PRO A 130 15.26 -16.51 -5.31
N TRP A 131 16.22 -15.97 -6.06
CA TRP A 131 16.18 -14.59 -6.57
C TRP A 131 15.15 -14.36 -7.68
N ASN A 132 14.83 -15.39 -8.46
CA ASN A 132 13.79 -15.33 -9.48
C ASN A 132 12.36 -15.20 -8.93
N GLU A 133 12.19 -15.44 -7.63
CA GLU A 133 10.92 -15.32 -6.90
C GLU A 133 10.98 -14.19 -5.85
N ALA A 134 12.11 -13.49 -5.74
CA ALA A 134 12.31 -12.46 -4.73
C ALA A 134 11.47 -11.21 -5.00
N PRO A 135 10.88 -10.59 -3.97
CA PRO A 135 10.16 -9.34 -4.12
C PRO A 135 11.10 -8.20 -4.52
N ILE A 136 10.69 -7.40 -5.50
CA ILE A 136 11.43 -6.23 -5.94
C ILE A 136 10.86 -4.99 -5.26
N LEU A 137 11.70 -4.31 -4.47
CA LEU A 137 11.36 -3.05 -3.83
C LEU A 137 11.83 -1.87 -4.67
N VAL A 138 10.93 -0.94 -4.95
CA VAL A 138 11.23 0.30 -5.67
C VAL A 138 10.58 1.49 -4.98
N PHE A 139 11.17 2.67 -5.17
CA PHE A 139 10.70 3.89 -4.52
C PHE A 139 9.38 4.43 -5.09
N ARG A 140 9.11 4.23 -6.39
CA ARG A 140 7.96 4.83 -7.07
C ARG A 140 6.97 3.79 -7.55
N ASN A 141 5.68 4.07 -7.31
CA ASN A 141 4.57 3.25 -7.81
C ASN A 141 4.59 3.12 -9.34
N THR A 142 4.99 4.17 -10.07
CA THR A 142 5.09 4.13 -11.53
C THR A 142 6.09 3.07 -12.01
N LEU A 143 7.27 3.02 -11.38
CA LEU A 143 8.29 2.02 -11.69
C LEU A 143 7.83 0.62 -11.29
N ARG A 144 7.20 0.47 -10.11
CA ARG A 144 6.61 -0.79 -9.66
C ARG A 144 5.61 -1.34 -10.69
N THR A 145 4.69 -0.49 -11.16
CA THR A 145 3.69 -0.86 -12.16
C THR A 145 4.34 -1.29 -13.47
N GLN A 146 5.37 -0.56 -13.95
CA GLN A 146 6.09 -0.94 -15.17
C GLN A 146 6.82 -2.28 -15.03
N ILE A 147 7.49 -2.52 -13.91
CA ILE A 147 8.17 -3.80 -13.63
C ILE A 147 7.15 -4.94 -13.58
N ASN A 148 6.05 -4.76 -12.86
CA ASN A 148 4.98 -5.77 -12.76
C ASN A 148 4.35 -6.07 -14.12
N ASN A 149 4.04 -5.04 -14.92
CA ASN A 149 3.50 -5.23 -16.26
C ASN A 149 4.46 -6.02 -17.15
N ARG A 150 5.77 -5.71 -17.09
CA ARG A 150 6.78 -6.44 -17.85
C ARG A 150 6.93 -7.88 -17.37
N ALA A 151 6.84 -8.13 -16.06
CA ALA A 151 6.86 -9.47 -15.50
C ALA A 151 5.66 -10.31 -15.99
N VAL A 152 4.45 -9.73 -16.02
CA VAL A 152 3.25 -10.40 -16.55
C VAL A 152 3.41 -10.73 -18.04
N LEU A 153 3.87 -9.79 -18.86
CA LEU A 153 4.10 -10.01 -20.29
C LEU A 153 5.14 -11.12 -20.53
N ASN A 154 6.25 -11.09 -19.80
CA ASN A 154 7.29 -12.13 -19.89
C ASN A 154 6.73 -13.51 -19.51
N LYS A 155 5.94 -13.59 -18.43
CA LYS A 155 5.35 -14.84 -17.98
C LYS A 155 4.31 -15.38 -18.97
N ALA A 156 3.51 -14.49 -19.56
CA ALA A 156 2.57 -14.88 -20.60
C ALA A 156 3.29 -15.45 -21.84
N MET A 157 4.40 -14.85 -22.27
CA MET A 157 5.23 -15.37 -23.35
C MET A 157 5.83 -16.75 -23.01
N GLU A 158 6.36 -16.92 -21.80
CA GLU A 158 6.92 -18.20 -21.33
C GLU A 158 5.87 -19.32 -21.33
N MET A 159 4.63 -19.01 -20.94
CA MET A 159 3.54 -19.98 -20.86
C MET A 159 2.80 -20.18 -22.20
N GLY A 160 3.13 -19.41 -23.24
CA GLY A 160 2.37 -19.40 -24.50
C GLY A 160 0.92 -18.92 -24.33
N LEU A 161 0.66 -18.10 -23.30
CA LEU A 161 -0.67 -17.58 -22.99
C LEU A 161 -0.84 -16.14 -23.50
N ARG A 162 -2.09 -15.79 -23.83
CA ARG A 162 -2.48 -14.41 -24.11
C ARG A 162 -2.75 -13.67 -22.79
N PRO A 163 -2.01 -12.61 -22.44
CA PRO A 163 -2.27 -11.85 -21.22
C PRO A 163 -3.63 -11.14 -21.30
N MET A 164 -4.27 -11.01 -20.15
CA MET A 164 -5.54 -10.31 -19.98
C MET A 164 -5.30 -8.91 -19.43
N VAL A 165 -6.02 -7.93 -19.96
CA VAL A 165 -6.02 -6.56 -19.45
C VAL A 165 -7.41 -6.22 -18.95
N CYS A 166 -7.52 -5.98 -17.65
CA CYS A 166 -8.69 -5.34 -17.05
C CYS A 166 -8.55 -3.84 -17.20
N VAL A 167 -9.48 -3.19 -17.90
CA VAL A 167 -9.53 -1.73 -18.01
C VAL A 167 -10.36 -1.19 -16.86
N ALA A 168 -9.80 -0.29 -16.06
CA ALA A 168 -10.50 0.35 -14.96
C ALA A 168 -11.60 1.26 -15.48
N GLN A 169 -12.68 1.40 -14.73
CA GLN A 169 -13.77 2.35 -14.99
C GLN A 169 -13.61 3.56 -14.06
N ASP A 170 -12.41 4.11 -14.00
CA ASP A 170 -12.10 5.25 -13.16
C ASP A 170 -12.53 6.55 -13.84
N TYR A 171 -13.06 7.51 -13.07
CA TYR A 171 -13.49 8.81 -13.57
C TYR A 171 -13.00 9.95 -12.67
N PHE A 172 -12.46 11.01 -13.26
CA PHE A 172 -12.16 12.26 -12.58
C PHE A 172 -12.88 13.42 -13.28
N GLN A 173 -13.75 14.13 -12.55
CA GLN A 173 -14.57 15.21 -13.13
C GLN A 173 -15.34 14.78 -14.41
N GLY A 174 -15.85 13.55 -14.43
CA GLY A 174 -16.57 12.98 -15.57
C GLY A 174 -15.68 12.51 -16.74
N LYS A 175 -14.35 12.67 -16.65
CA LYS A 175 -13.41 12.14 -17.64
C LYS A 175 -12.88 10.79 -17.21
N HIS A 176 -12.90 9.82 -18.12
CA HIS A 176 -12.36 8.48 -17.88
C HIS A 176 -10.83 8.54 -17.65
N LEU A 177 -10.37 7.87 -16.62
CA LEU A 177 -8.95 7.66 -16.34
C LEU A 177 -8.57 6.27 -16.84
N SER A 178 -7.69 6.23 -17.84
CA SER A 178 -7.19 4.98 -18.44
C SER A 178 -6.17 4.30 -17.53
N ALA A 179 -6.66 3.67 -16.46
CA ALA A 179 -5.90 2.72 -15.67
C ALA A 179 -6.21 1.30 -16.13
N TYR A 180 -5.22 0.41 -16.03
CA TYR A 180 -5.36 -0.98 -16.43
C TYR A 180 -4.57 -1.90 -15.50
N LEU A 181 -4.99 -3.16 -15.43
CA LEU A 181 -4.32 -4.22 -14.70
C LEU A 181 -4.05 -5.41 -15.63
N LEU A 182 -2.77 -5.79 -15.76
CA LEU A 182 -2.35 -6.93 -16.56
C LEU A 182 -2.33 -8.18 -15.68
N LEU A 183 -2.94 -9.26 -16.18
CA LEU A 183 -3.06 -10.52 -15.46
C LEU A 183 -2.70 -11.71 -16.34
N VAL A 184 -2.02 -12.69 -15.74
CA VAL A 184 -1.76 -14.02 -16.30
C VAL A 184 -1.93 -15.06 -15.19
N PRO A 185 -2.62 -16.19 -15.42
CA PRO A 185 -2.81 -17.22 -14.41
C PRO A 185 -1.50 -17.65 -13.73
N GLY A 186 -1.55 -17.85 -12.42
CA GLY A 186 -0.40 -18.23 -11.60
C GLY A 186 0.44 -17.07 -11.06
N MET A 187 0.14 -15.82 -11.41
CA MET A 187 0.90 -14.68 -10.88
C MET A 187 0.52 -14.35 -9.43
N PRO A 188 1.48 -13.91 -8.60
CA PRO A 188 1.18 -13.37 -7.28
C PRO A 188 0.45 -12.04 -7.40
N VAL A 189 -0.54 -11.84 -6.53
CA VAL A 189 -1.32 -10.61 -6.41
C VAL A 189 -1.47 -10.22 -4.94
N LEU A 190 -1.71 -8.94 -4.66
CA LEU A 190 -1.96 -8.42 -3.32
C LEU A 190 -3.37 -7.83 -3.26
N LEU A 191 -4.12 -8.14 -2.20
CA LEU A 191 -5.32 -7.36 -1.87
C LEU A 191 -4.90 -5.93 -1.51
N THR A 192 -5.56 -4.90 -2.06
CA THR A 192 -5.36 -3.51 -1.59
C THR A 192 -6.44 -3.05 -0.61
N GLU A 193 -7.37 -3.93 -0.25
CA GLU A 193 -8.45 -3.65 0.70
C GLU A 193 -8.72 -4.80 1.67
N ASN A 194 -9.49 -4.50 2.72
CA ASN A 194 -9.94 -5.48 3.68
C ASN A 194 -11.23 -6.13 3.19
N VAL A 195 -11.14 -7.39 2.79
CA VAL A 195 -12.28 -8.15 2.24
C VAL A 195 -13.00 -8.91 3.36
N ALA A 196 -12.27 -9.76 4.10
CA ALA A 196 -12.79 -10.56 5.20
C ALA A 196 -11.68 -10.80 6.24
N ARG A 197 -11.55 -9.88 7.20
CA ARG A 197 -10.41 -9.84 8.13
C ARG A 197 -10.38 -11.04 9.07
N GLU A 198 -11.55 -11.51 9.46
CA GLU A 198 -11.78 -12.71 10.25
C GLU A 198 -11.22 -13.97 9.56
N LEU A 199 -11.22 -13.99 8.22
CA LEU A 199 -10.64 -15.06 7.40
C LEU A 199 -9.17 -14.81 7.03
N GLY A 200 -8.57 -13.73 7.51
CA GLY A 200 -7.20 -13.33 7.14
C GLY A 200 -7.07 -12.68 5.77
N LEU A 201 -8.17 -12.20 5.17
CA LEU A 201 -8.19 -11.51 3.88
C LEU A 201 -8.20 -9.99 4.09
N SER A 202 -7.04 -9.44 4.42
CA SER A 202 -6.84 -8.00 4.65
C SER A 202 -5.98 -7.35 3.55
N ASN A 203 -5.96 -6.03 3.51
CA ASN A 203 -5.03 -5.28 2.66
C ASN A 203 -3.58 -5.76 2.92
N GLY A 204 -2.87 -6.08 1.84
CA GLY A 204 -1.51 -6.64 1.85
C GLY A 204 -1.46 -8.16 1.83
N THR A 205 -2.59 -8.86 1.88
CA THR A 205 -2.62 -10.34 1.78
C THR A 205 -2.23 -10.77 0.38
N CYS A 206 -1.23 -11.66 0.29
CA CYS A 206 -0.78 -12.25 -0.97
C CYS A 206 -1.68 -13.42 -1.37
N GLY A 207 -2.06 -13.46 -2.64
CA GLY A 207 -2.76 -14.56 -3.27
C GLY A 207 -2.18 -14.90 -4.64
N ILE A 208 -2.66 -15.98 -5.23
CA ILE A 208 -2.28 -16.45 -6.55
C ILE A 208 -3.49 -16.26 -7.46
N TYR A 209 -3.35 -15.44 -8.49
CA TYR A 209 -4.43 -15.20 -9.44
C TYR A 209 -4.64 -16.42 -10.34
N HIS A 210 -5.89 -16.88 -10.48
CA HIS A 210 -6.26 -18.02 -11.32
C HIS A 210 -6.95 -17.57 -12.61
N GLN A 211 -8.08 -16.87 -12.48
CA GLN A 211 -8.94 -16.57 -13.63
C GLN A 211 -9.79 -15.32 -13.40
N LEU A 212 -10.12 -14.62 -14.49
CA LEU A 212 -11.14 -13.58 -14.52
C LEU A 212 -12.48 -14.16 -14.99
N VAL A 213 -13.56 -13.74 -14.32
CA VAL A 213 -14.92 -13.99 -14.73
C VAL A 213 -15.55 -12.66 -15.16
N TYR A 214 -15.98 -12.58 -16.41
CA TYR A 214 -16.46 -11.37 -17.07
C TYR A 214 -17.63 -11.69 -18.00
N GLU A 215 -18.29 -10.66 -18.52
CA GLU A 215 -19.31 -10.82 -19.55
C GLU A 215 -18.65 -10.95 -20.94
N GLU A 216 -19.03 -11.96 -21.74
CA GLU A 216 -18.40 -12.22 -23.05
C GLU A 216 -18.52 -11.03 -24.01
N SER A 217 -19.64 -10.29 -23.93
CA SER A 217 -19.89 -9.04 -24.66
C SER A 217 -18.86 -7.94 -24.39
N SER A 218 -18.10 -8.05 -23.29
CA SER A 218 -17.13 -7.05 -22.82
C SER A 218 -15.67 -7.42 -23.09
N ALA A 219 -15.44 -8.50 -23.82
CA ALA A 219 -14.12 -9.04 -24.15
C ALA A 219 -13.64 -8.64 -25.56
N ASP A 220 -12.32 -8.61 -25.76
CA ASP A 220 -11.66 -8.38 -27.06
C ASP A 220 -12.04 -7.04 -27.72
N ILE A 221 -12.34 -6.03 -26.90
CA ILE A 221 -12.55 -4.67 -27.38
C ILE A 221 -11.23 -4.15 -27.99
N GLN A 222 -11.32 -3.57 -29.19
CA GLN A 222 -10.17 -2.92 -29.84
C GLN A 222 -9.76 -1.70 -29.04
N PHE A 223 -8.80 -1.89 -28.13
CA PHE A 223 -8.17 -0.80 -27.40
C PHE A 223 -6.91 -0.39 -28.16
N HIS A 224 -6.95 0.75 -28.85
CA HIS A 224 -5.81 1.31 -29.55
C HIS A 224 -4.81 1.93 -28.56
N ASP A 225 -4.09 1.10 -27.83
CA ASP A 225 -2.94 1.53 -27.05
C ASP A 225 -1.66 0.92 -27.63
N LYS A 226 -0.77 1.80 -28.11
CA LYS A 226 0.51 1.42 -28.74
C LYS A 226 1.48 0.76 -27.77
N ASN A 227 1.18 0.78 -26.47
CA ASN A 227 2.04 0.24 -25.42
C ASN A 227 1.92 -1.27 -25.23
N PHE A 228 0.96 -1.92 -25.90
CA PHE A 228 0.72 -3.35 -25.74
C PHE A 228 1.08 -4.15 -27.00
N PRO A 229 1.62 -5.37 -26.84
CA PRO A 229 1.72 -6.31 -27.95
C PRO A 229 0.33 -6.58 -28.57
N THR A 230 0.30 -6.95 -29.85
CA THR A 230 -0.95 -7.18 -30.60
C THR A 230 -1.78 -8.34 -30.05
N ASN A 231 -1.19 -9.23 -29.26
CA ASN A 231 -1.84 -10.40 -28.68
C ASN A 231 -2.24 -10.16 -27.21
N ILE A 232 -3.18 -9.25 -26.94
CA ILE A 232 -3.74 -8.97 -25.59
C ILE A 232 -5.26 -9.02 -25.61
N LYS A 233 -5.87 -9.68 -24.61
CA LYS A 233 -7.33 -9.70 -24.42
C LYS A 233 -7.76 -8.58 -23.48
N PHE A 234 -8.46 -7.57 -24.01
CA PHE A 234 -9.01 -6.47 -23.21
C PHE A 234 -10.39 -6.84 -22.66
N ILE A 235 -10.62 -6.51 -21.38
CA ILE A 235 -11.87 -6.79 -20.65
C ILE A 235 -12.31 -5.51 -19.95
N THR A 236 -13.54 -5.05 -20.22
CA THR A 236 -14.08 -3.80 -19.64
C THR A 236 -15.16 -4.01 -18.59
N GLN A 237 -15.83 -5.18 -18.55
CA GLN A 237 -16.86 -5.50 -17.55
C GLN A 237 -16.52 -6.81 -16.82
N LEU A 238 -15.69 -6.67 -15.79
CA LEU A 238 -15.33 -7.76 -14.89
C LEU A 238 -16.44 -7.99 -13.85
N LYS A 239 -16.80 -9.25 -13.61
CA LYS A 239 -17.65 -9.64 -12.48
C LYS A 239 -16.81 -9.85 -11.23
N TYR A 240 -15.83 -10.76 -11.30
CA TYR A 240 -14.88 -11.06 -10.22
C TYR A 240 -13.64 -11.76 -10.77
N ALA A 241 -12.58 -11.86 -9.98
CA ALA A 241 -11.48 -12.78 -10.25
C ALA A 241 -11.39 -13.87 -9.18
N LEU A 242 -11.02 -15.07 -9.60
CA LEU A 242 -10.71 -16.17 -8.73
C LEU A 242 -9.25 -16.06 -8.29
N VAL A 243 -9.04 -15.94 -6.99
CA VAL A 243 -7.71 -15.82 -6.38
C VAL A 243 -7.59 -16.86 -5.27
N GLU A 244 -6.50 -17.61 -5.28
CA GLU A 244 -6.18 -18.56 -4.23
C GLU A 244 -5.42 -17.85 -3.11
N PHE A 245 -5.85 -18.05 -1.86
CA PHE A 245 -5.18 -17.51 -0.68
C PHE A 245 -4.71 -18.67 0.21
N PRO A 246 -3.48 -19.19 0.02
CA PRO A 246 -3.02 -20.39 0.73
C PRO A 246 -3.04 -20.27 2.26
N ASN A 247 -2.90 -19.03 2.76
CA ASN A 247 -2.80 -18.72 4.19
C ASN A 247 -4.10 -18.18 4.79
N CYS A 248 -5.23 -18.20 4.07
CA CYS A 248 -6.51 -17.79 4.65
C CYS A 248 -7.02 -18.85 5.65
N LYS A 249 -7.85 -18.41 6.60
CA LYS A 249 -8.46 -19.25 7.65
C LYS A 249 -9.76 -19.90 7.20
N LEU A 250 -9.92 -20.10 5.90
CA LEU A 250 -11.12 -20.72 5.34
C LEU A 250 -10.91 -22.24 5.32
N ASP A 251 -11.62 -22.94 6.20
CA ASP A 251 -11.48 -24.39 6.39
C ASP A 251 -12.43 -25.21 5.49
N SER A 252 -13.41 -24.56 4.86
CA SER A 252 -14.41 -25.19 3.98
C SER A 252 -14.34 -24.65 2.55
N GLU A 253 -14.77 -25.48 1.60
CA GLU A 253 -14.95 -25.06 0.21
C GLU A 253 -16.11 -24.05 0.08
N LEU A 254 -15.97 -23.10 -0.84
CA LEU A 254 -17.05 -22.15 -1.17
C LEU A 254 -17.85 -22.71 -2.34
N ALA A 255 -18.95 -23.40 -2.02
CA ALA A 255 -19.79 -24.08 -2.99
C ALA A 255 -18.99 -25.08 -3.86
N GLU A 256 -18.94 -24.87 -5.17
CA GLU A 256 -18.23 -25.73 -6.14
C GLU A 256 -16.76 -25.32 -6.34
N LEU A 257 -16.28 -24.29 -5.64
CA LEU A 257 -14.90 -23.83 -5.74
C LEU A 257 -13.98 -24.66 -4.86
N ARG A 258 -12.83 -25.06 -5.42
CA ARG A 258 -11.74 -25.67 -4.67
C ARG A 258 -11.40 -24.84 -3.42
N ALA A 259 -11.08 -25.53 -2.33
CA ALA A 259 -10.64 -24.90 -1.08
C ALA A 259 -9.65 -23.74 -1.30
N LYS A 260 -9.86 -22.64 -0.56
CA LYS A 260 -9.03 -21.41 -0.57
C LYS A 260 -9.04 -20.58 -1.85
N ILE A 261 -9.79 -20.97 -2.87
CA ILE A 261 -10.09 -20.09 -4.03
C ILE A 261 -11.28 -19.22 -3.66
N ILE A 262 -11.08 -17.90 -3.73
CA ILE A 262 -12.06 -16.91 -3.29
C ILE A 262 -12.36 -15.97 -4.45
N PRO A 263 -13.64 -15.76 -4.79
CA PRO A 263 -14.02 -14.74 -5.76
C PRO A 263 -13.82 -13.36 -5.14
N ILE A 264 -12.90 -12.59 -5.71
CA ILE A 264 -12.69 -11.18 -5.38
C ILE A 264 -13.50 -10.38 -6.39
N SER A 265 -14.44 -9.57 -5.91
CA SER A 265 -15.27 -8.71 -6.76
C SER A 265 -14.58 -7.38 -7.05
N THR A 266 -15.08 -6.65 -8.06
CA THR A 266 -14.69 -5.25 -8.23
C THR A 266 -15.31 -4.40 -7.13
N ASN A 267 -14.55 -3.45 -6.59
CA ASN A 267 -15.07 -2.47 -5.64
C ASN A 267 -15.10 -1.08 -6.28
N GLU A 268 -16.21 -0.37 -6.06
CA GLU A 268 -16.36 1.03 -6.47
C GLU A 268 -16.21 1.93 -5.25
N GLN A 269 -15.19 2.77 -5.27
CA GLN A 269 -14.94 3.75 -4.23
C GLN A 269 -15.05 5.16 -4.81
N ILE A 270 -15.93 5.95 -4.20
CA ILE A 270 -16.10 7.36 -4.53
C ILE A 270 -15.32 8.19 -3.53
N PHE A 271 -14.35 8.96 -4.04
CA PHE A 271 -13.60 9.92 -3.25
C PHE A 271 -14.09 11.34 -3.53
N LEU A 272 -14.37 12.06 -2.45
CA LEU A 272 -14.64 13.49 -2.45
C LEU A 272 -13.46 14.15 -1.74
N PHE A 273 -12.78 15.09 -2.41
CA PHE A 273 -11.69 15.82 -1.80
C PHE A 273 -11.75 17.30 -2.13
N ASP A 274 -11.30 18.11 -1.18
CA ASP A 274 -11.09 19.54 -1.41
C ASP A 274 -9.69 19.74 -2.01
N LEU A 275 -9.63 20.25 -3.24
CA LEU A 275 -8.36 20.55 -3.90
C LEU A 275 -7.54 21.60 -3.16
N ASN A 276 -8.18 22.49 -2.40
CA ASN A 276 -7.47 23.51 -1.63
C ASN A 276 -6.66 22.88 -0.50
N GLU A 277 -7.20 21.85 0.16
CA GLU A 277 -6.48 21.10 1.20
C GLU A 277 -5.33 20.28 0.61
N LEU A 278 -5.52 19.69 -0.57
CA LEU A 278 -4.50 18.84 -1.22
C LEU A 278 -3.34 19.66 -1.81
N LEU A 279 -3.61 20.90 -2.23
CA LEU A 279 -2.67 21.80 -2.91
C LEU A 279 -2.22 22.96 -2.03
N ALA A 280 -2.30 22.83 -0.70
CA ALA A 280 -1.99 23.88 0.27
C ALA A 280 -0.56 24.51 0.17
N GLY A 281 0.29 24.03 -0.74
CA GLY A 281 1.59 24.64 -1.08
C GLY A 281 1.69 25.23 -2.51
N ASN A 282 0.60 25.30 -3.29
CA ASN A 282 0.63 25.74 -4.68
C ASN A 282 -0.69 26.40 -5.13
N ALA A 283 -1.03 27.52 -4.47
CA ALA A 283 -2.30 28.25 -4.65
C ALA A 283 -2.63 28.61 -6.11
N ALA A 284 -1.62 28.95 -6.92
CA ALA A 284 -1.81 29.29 -8.34
C ALA A 284 -2.29 28.09 -9.19
N LYS A 285 -1.87 26.86 -8.82
CA LYS A 285 -2.26 25.63 -9.53
C LYS A 285 -3.67 25.18 -9.11
N ALA A 286 -4.02 25.36 -7.83
CA ALA A 286 -5.35 25.09 -7.30
C ALA A 286 -6.42 26.00 -7.96
N ALA A 287 -6.14 27.31 -8.05
CA ALA A 287 -7.06 28.29 -8.65
C ALA A 287 -7.35 28.03 -10.14
N LYS A 288 -6.40 27.47 -10.90
CA LYS A 288 -6.59 27.13 -12.32
C LYS A 288 -7.53 25.93 -12.52
N ILE A 289 -7.55 24.99 -11.58
CA ILE A 289 -8.37 23.76 -11.63
C ILE A 289 -9.77 24.00 -11.04
N LEU A 290 -9.89 24.88 -10.05
CA LEU A 290 -11.13 25.19 -9.31
C LEU A 290 -12.04 26.24 -9.96
N LYS A 291 -11.86 26.58 -11.24
CA LYS A 291 -12.71 27.57 -11.94
C LYS A 291 -14.21 27.26 -11.91
N ASN A 292 -14.59 26.02 -11.58
CA ASN A 292 -15.97 25.64 -11.30
C ASN A 292 -16.12 25.34 -9.80
N ASN A 293 -16.97 26.09 -9.09
CA ASN A 293 -17.26 26.03 -7.65
C ASN A 293 -17.83 24.68 -7.11
N LYS A 294 -17.54 23.54 -7.74
CA LYS A 294 -17.94 22.21 -7.27
C LYS A 294 -16.74 21.50 -6.64
N LYS A 295 -16.90 20.95 -5.44
CA LYS A 295 -15.93 20.01 -4.85
C LYS A 295 -15.69 18.90 -5.88
N PRO A 296 -14.45 18.70 -6.36
CA PRO A 296 -14.19 17.68 -7.36
C PRO A 296 -14.43 16.30 -6.77
N GLN A 297 -15.07 15.45 -7.57
CA GLN A 297 -15.34 14.06 -7.26
C GLN A 297 -14.49 13.19 -8.18
N SER A 298 -13.86 12.17 -7.62
CA SER A 298 -13.29 11.06 -8.37
C SER A 298 -13.99 9.77 -7.98
N SER A 299 -14.51 9.02 -8.96
CA SER A 299 -14.90 7.63 -8.74
C SER A 299 -13.76 6.75 -9.22
N VAL A 300 -13.38 5.79 -8.38
CA VAL A 300 -12.34 4.82 -8.67
C VAL A 300 -12.97 3.45 -8.52
N LYS A 301 -13.11 2.74 -9.63
CA LYS A 301 -13.66 1.38 -9.66
C LYS A 301 -12.54 0.45 -10.08
N ARG A 302 -11.92 -0.17 -9.08
CA ARG A 302 -10.69 -0.95 -9.25
C ARG A 302 -10.85 -2.39 -8.81
N PHE A 303 -9.98 -3.20 -9.38
CA PHE A 303 -9.73 -4.57 -8.98
C PHE A 303 -8.43 -4.61 -8.19
N LEU A 304 -8.44 -5.36 -7.08
CA LEU A 304 -7.32 -5.61 -6.18
C LEU A 304 -6.59 -4.38 -5.67
#